data_AF-A0A352NGV2-F1
#
_entry.id   AF-A0A352NGV2-F1
#
_cell.length_a   1.000
_cell.length_b   1.000
_cell.length_c   1.000
_cell.angle_alpha   90.00
_cell.angle_beta   90.00
_cell.angle_gamma   90.00
#
_symmetry.space_group_name_H-M   'P 1'
#
loop_
_entity.id
_entity.type
_entity.pdbx_description
1 polymer ?
#
loop_
_entity_poly.entity_id
_entity_poly.type
_entity_poly.pdbx_seq_one_letter_code
_entity_poly.pdbx_strand_id
1 'polypeptide(L)'
;GMYAQHACGVLSGGVCALALYDFDQETLRKVCAELVDWFDARFGGVNCVDLLGVGGQPAWICNDALLQTTEKCLEILEEHDCI
;
A
#
# COMPACT_ATOMS: atom_id res chain seq x y z
N GLY A 1 0.37 -5.53 9.19
CA GLY A 1 1.09 -6.60 9.91
C GLY A 1 0.10 -7.55 10.50
N MET A 2 0.17 -8.82 10.10
CA MET A 2 -0.65 -9.98 10.51
C MET A 2 -0.71 -10.13 12.04
N TYR A 3 -1.43 -9.22 12.70
CA TYR A 3 -1.47 -9.02 14.15
C TYR A 3 -0.12 -8.75 14.85
N ALA A 4 0.99 -8.71 14.11
CA ALA A 4 2.35 -8.46 14.61
C ALA A 4 2.81 -6.99 14.54
N GLN A 5 1.97 -6.08 14.03
CA GLN A 5 2.26 -4.64 13.87
C GLN A 5 3.50 -4.24 13.06
N HIS A 6 4.12 -5.15 12.31
CA HIS A 6 5.13 -4.85 11.28
C HIS A 6 4.51 -4.25 10.00
N ALA A 7 5.20 -4.35 8.87
CA ALA A 7 4.79 -3.92 7.52
C ALA A 7 3.27 -4.02 7.31
N CYS A 8 2.68 -2.92 6.84
CA CYS A 8 1.24 -2.81 6.65
C CYS A 8 0.76 -3.87 5.64
N GLY A 9 -0.27 -4.63 6.03
CA GLY A 9 -0.79 -5.72 5.19
C GLY A 9 -1.49 -5.19 3.95
N VAL A 10 -2.15 -4.03 4.07
CA VAL A 10 -2.78 -3.32 2.95
C VAL A 10 -1.72 -2.88 1.94
N LEU A 11 -0.65 -2.22 2.41
CA LEU A 11 0.45 -1.78 1.54
C LEU A 11 1.13 -2.96 0.83
N SER A 12 1.46 -4.02 1.56
CA SER A 12 2.01 -5.24 0.95
C SER A 12 1.07 -5.85 -0.07
N GLY A 13 -0.24 -5.88 0.22
CA GLY A 13 -1.25 -6.36 -0.72
C GLY A 13 -1.33 -5.50 -2.00
N GLY A 14 -1.28 -4.18 -1.87
CA GLY A 14 -1.27 -3.26 -3.02
C GLY A 14 -0.03 -3.44 -3.90
N VAL A 15 1.16 -3.55 -3.30
CA VAL A 15 2.40 -3.87 -4.03
C VAL A 15 2.28 -5.22 -4.76
N CYS A 16 1.75 -6.25 -4.10
CA CYS A 16 1.51 -7.54 -4.74
C CYS A 16 0.51 -7.45 -5.90
N ALA A 17 -0.55 -6.63 -5.77
CA ALA A 17 -1.54 -6.43 -6.83
C ALA A 17 -0.93 -5.76 -8.06
N LEU A 18 -0.11 -4.71 -7.88
CA LEU A 18 0.62 -4.06 -8.97
C LEU A 18 1.57 -5.05 -9.67
N ALA A 19 2.23 -5.93 -8.91
CA ALA A 19 3.15 -6.93 -9.45
C ALA A 19 2.49 -8.05 -10.27
N LEU A 20 1.15 -8.13 -10.32
CA LEU A 20 0.44 -9.06 -11.19
C LEU A 20 0.36 -8.58 -12.66
N TYR A 21 0.63 -7.31 -12.91
CA TYR A 21 0.61 -6.71 -14.25
C TYR A 21 1.96 -6.87 -14.95
N ASP A 22 1.95 -6.81 -16.28
CA ASP A 22 3.12 -7.08 -17.14
C ASP A 22 4.06 -5.86 -17.21
N PHE A 23 4.63 -5.50 -16.07
CA PHE A 23 5.68 -4.51 -15.98
C PHE A 23 7.05 -5.14 -16.19
N ASP A 24 7.94 -4.45 -16.91
CA ASP A 24 9.36 -4.75 -16.80
C ASP A 24 9.87 -4.47 -15.37
N GLN A 25 11.02 -5.05 -15.01
CA GLN A 25 11.56 -4.95 -13.66
C GLN A 25 11.82 -3.51 -13.18
N GLU A 26 12.22 -2.62 -14.09
CA GLU A 26 12.49 -1.22 -13.73
C GLU A 26 11.18 -0.48 -13.45
N THR A 27 10.19 -0.66 -14.32
CA THR A 27 8.86 -0.06 -14.17
C THR A 27 8.18 -0.59 -12.92
N LEU A 28 8.22 -1.91 -12.67
CA LEU A 28 7.68 -2.51 -11.45
C LEU A 28 8.30 -1.88 -10.20
N ARG A 29 9.62 -1.65 -10.19
CA ARG A 29 10.31 -1.02 -9.06
C ARG A 29 9.81 0.41 -8.82
N LYS A 30 9.55 1.17 -9.90
CA LYS A 30 9.07 2.55 -9.81
C LYS A 30 7.64 2.62 -9.27
N VAL A 31 6.71 1.84 -9.83
CA VAL A 31 5.30 1.85 -9.39
C VAL A 31 5.15 1.34 -7.95
N CYS A 32 5.94 0.33 -7.54
CA CYS A 32 5.95 -0.12 -6.15
C CYS A 32 6.49 0.96 -5.21
N ALA A 33 7.55 1.68 -5.61
CA ALA A 33 8.11 2.76 -4.81
C ALA A 33 7.12 3.93 -4.69
N GLU A 34 6.43 4.28 -5.79
CA GLU A 34 5.40 5.32 -5.77
C GLU A 34 4.29 5.00 -4.78
N LEU A 35 3.77 3.76 -4.80
CA LEU A 35 2.72 3.36 -3.85
C LEU A 35 3.20 3.44 -2.40
N VAL A 36 4.44 3.02 -2.13
CA VAL A 36 5.05 3.05 -0.79
C VAL A 36 5.23 4.49 -0.31
N ASP A 37 5.80 5.36 -1.14
CA ASP A 37 6.06 6.76 -0.82
C ASP A 37 4.75 7.52 -0.59
N TRP A 38 3.75 7.29 -1.45
CA TRP A 38 2.40 7.84 -1.27
C TRP A 38 1.76 7.35 0.03
N PHE A 39 1.85 6.05 0.34
CA PHE A 39 1.23 5.47 1.52
C PHE A 39 1.85 6.05 2.80
N ASP A 40 3.18 6.15 2.84
CA ASP A 40 3.92 6.73 3.96
C ASP A 40 3.52 8.20 4.17
N ALA A 41 3.48 9.00 3.11
CA ALA A 41 3.06 10.39 3.17
C ALA A 41 1.61 10.56 3.64
N ARG A 42 0.71 9.65 3.23
CA ARG A 42 -0.72 9.71 3.52
C ARG A 42 -1.09 9.28 4.93
N PHE A 43 -0.45 8.22 5.43
CA PHE A 43 -0.79 7.57 6.69
C PHE A 43 0.26 7.75 7.80
N GLY A 44 1.41 8.34 7.49
CA GLY A 44 2.47 8.66 8.45
C GLY A 44 3.35 7.46 8.83
N GLY A 45 3.39 6.42 8.00
CA GLY A 45 4.20 5.24 8.23
C GLY A 45 3.91 4.11 7.25
N VAL A 46 4.81 3.12 7.22
CA VAL A 46 4.62 1.87 6.44
C VAL A 46 4.44 0.63 7.31
N ASN A 47 4.72 0.74 8.61
CA ASN A 47 4.44 -0.32 9.58
C ASN A 47 3.14 -0.04 10.32
N CYS A 48 2.36 -1.10 10.61
CA CYS A 48 1.13 -0.94 11.36
C CYS A 48 1.34 -0.33 12.76
N VAL A 49 2.50 -0.49 13.38
CA VAL A 49 2.80 0.18 14.67
C VAL A 49 2.83 1.71 14.54
N ASP A 50 3.27 2.23 13.41
CA ASP A 50 3.32 3.67 13.14
C ASP A 50 1.91 4.24 12.95
N LEU A 51 1.03 3.47 12.30
CA LEU A 51 -0.36 3.85 12.01
C LEU A 51 -1.30 3.69 13.20
N LEU A 52 -1.13 2.60 13.97
CA LEU A 52 -2.09 2.17 14.98
C LEU A 52 -1.62 2.47 16.41
N GLY A 53 -0.34 2.77 16.59
CA GLY A 53 0.31 2.79 17.90
C GLY A 53 0.55 1.38 18.46
N VAL A 54 1.42 1.28 19.46
CA VAL A 54 1.79 -0.01 20.09
C VAL A 54 0.56 -0.70 20.68
N GLY A 55 0.27 -1.92 20.22
CA GLY A 55 -0.89 -2.72 20.63
C GLY A 55 -2.24 -2.23 20.08
N GLY A 56 -2.28 -1.13 19.34
CA GLY A 56 -3.50 -0.60 18.75
C GLY A 56 -4.09 -1.51 17.66
N GLN A 57 -5.43 -1.64 17.69
CA GLN A 57 -6.20 -2.37 16.68
C GLN A 57 -7.48 -1.62 16.21
N PRO A 58 -7.40 -0.32 15.86
CA PRO A 58 -8.56 0.40 15.35
C PRO A 58 -8.92 -0.09 13.94
N ALA A 59 -9.95 -0.94 13.84
CA ALA A 59 -10.40 -1.52 12.56
C ALA A 59 -10.73 -0.46 11.49
N TRP A 60 -11.22 0.71 11.91
CA TRP A 60 -11.58 1.80 11.00
C TRP A 60 -10.39 2.36 10.22
N ILE A 61 -9.19 2.47 10.84
CA ILE A 61 -7.97 2.92 10.14
C ILE A 61 -7.58 1.90 9.08
N CYS A 62 -7.62 0.61 9.40
CA CYS A 62 -7.29 -0.45 8.44
C CYS A 62 -8.26 -0.47 7.25
N ASN A 63 -9.56 -0.24 7.50
CA ASN A 63 -10.56 -0.18 6.44
C ASN A 63 -10.36 1.04 5.54
N ASP A 64 -10.07 2.21 6.12
CA ASP A 64 -9.78 3.44 5.39
C ASP A 64 -8.51 3.31 4.53
N ALA A 65 -7.45 2.75 5.12
CA ALA A 65 -6.21 2.46 4.40
C ALA A 65 -6.45 1.49 3.24
N LEU A 66 -7.25 0.44 3.45
CA LEU A 66 -7.59 -0.53 2.40
C LEU A 66 -8.28 0.14 1.21
N LEU A 67 -9.31 0.96 1.47
CA LEU A 67 -10.05 1.64 0.43
C LEU A 67 -9.13 2.57 -0.38
N GLN A 68 -8.45 3.49 0.29
CA GLN A 68 -7.61 4.48 -0.39
C GLN A 68 -6.40 3.87 -1.09
N THR A 69 -5.80 2.80 -0.54
CA THR A 69 -4.69 2.11 -1.21
C THR A 69 -5.18 1.38 -2.45
N THR A 70 -6.39 0.82 -2.42
CA THR A 70 -6.98 0.19 -3.62
C THR A 70 -7.22 1.24 -4.70
N GLU A 71 -7.77 2.40 -4.34
CA GLU A 71 -7.96 3.53 -5.26
C GLU A 71 -6.63 3.99 -5.86
N LYS A 72 -5.60 4.19 -5.02
CA LYS A 72 -4.27 4.59 -5.52
C LYS A 72 -3.63 3.53 -6.43
N CYS A 73 -3.81 2.23 -6.15
CA CYS A 73 -3.36 1.19 -7.08
C CYS A 73 -4.05 1.30 -8.44
N LEU A 74 -5.36 1.59 -8.49
CA LEU A 74 -6.08 1.79 -9.75
C LEU A 74 -5.57 3.03 -10.49
N GLU A 75 -5.36 4.15 -9.79
CA GLU A 75 -4.76 5.36 -10.38
C GLU A 75 -3.40 5.06 -11.02
N ILE A 76 -2.50 4.35 -10.32
CA ILE A 76 -1.19 3.96 -10.85
C ILE A 76 -1.33 3.10 -12.11
N LEU A 77 -2.29 2.17 -12.12
CA LEU A 77 -2.52 1.30 -13.28
C LEU A 77 -3.08 2.08 -14.48
N GLU A 78 -3.98 3.03 -14.24
CA GLU A 78 -4.51 3.94 -15.28
C GLU A 78 -3.40 4.83 -15.86
N GLU A 79 -2.53 5.40 -15.01
CA GLU A 79 -1.40 6.23 -15.44
C GLU A 79 -0.36 5.47 -16.29
N HIS A 80 -0.37 4.14 -16.20
CA HIS A 80 0.51 3.24 -16.93
C HIS A 80 -0.21 2.42 -18.03
N ASP A 81 -1.42 2.82 -18.43
CA ASP A 81 -2.23 2.19 -19.50
C ASP A 81 -2.43 0.66 -19.30
N CYS A 82 -2.49 0.21 -18.04
CA CYS A 82 -2.65 -1.21 -17.69
C CYS A 82 -4.12 -1.66 -17.63
N ILE A 83 -5.05 -0.71 -17.49
CA ILE A 83 -6.50 -0.91 -17.44
C ILE A 83 -7.24 0.20 -18.16
#